data_AF-A0A969D0H6-F1
#
_entry.id   AF-A0A969D0H6-F1
#
_cell.length_a   1.000
_cell.length_b   1.000
_cell.length_c   1.000
_cell.angle_alpha   90.00
_cell.angle_beta   90.00
_cell.angle_gamma   90.00
#
_symmetry.space_group_name_H-M   'P 1'
#
loop_
_entity.id
_entity.type
_entity.pdbx_description
1 polymer ?
#
loop_
_entity_poly.entity_id
_entity_poly.type
_entity_poly.pdbx_seq_one_letter_code
_entity_poly.pdbx_strand_id
1 'polypeptide(L)' 'MKLSPTQKKFCLRMAVANALSETCHAPSQYLQTRVAHALVKRGILTQVSPFSFEFTSYGRQFVRGLLPKTEVTR' A
#
# COMPACT_ATOMS: atom_id res chain seq x y z
N MET A 1 -3.36 -23.54 -17.35
CA MET A 1 -4.51 -23.22 -16.46
C MET A 1 -4.84 -21.73 -16.62
N LYS A 2 -6.05 -21.35 -17.09
CA LYS A 2 -6.47 -19.93 -17.19
C LYS A 2 -7.29 -19.58 -15.94
N LEU A 3 -6.72 -18.76 -15.06
CA LEU A 3 -7.41 -18.25 -13.87
C LEU A 3 -8.54 -17.28 -14.28
N SER A 4 -9.70 -17.40 -13.64
CA SER A 4 -10.81 -16.47 -13.84
C SER A 4 -10.45 -15.06 -13.33
N PRO A 5 -11.09 -13.99 -13.83
CA PRO A 5 -10.84 -12.62 -13.37
C PRO A 5 -10.95 -12.48 -11.84
N THR A 6 -11.88 -13.22 -11.23
CA THR A 6 -12.12 -13.26 -9.79
C THR A 6 -10.96 -13.93 -9.03
N GLN A 7 -10.43 -15.04 -9.57
CA GLN A 7 -9.27 -15.73 -9.00
C GLN A 7 -8.01 -14.86 -9.11
N LYS A 8 -7.82 -14.15 -10.22
CA LYS A 8 -6.71 -13.19 -10.38
C LYS A 8 -6.79 -12.08 -9.34
N LYS A 9 -7.98 -11.53 -9.09
CA LYS A 9 -8.20 -10.49 -8.07
C LYS A 9 -7.94 -11.01 -6.66
N PHE A 10 -8.29 -12.26 -6.38
CA PHE A 10 -7.99 -12.92 -5.11
C PHE A 10 -6.50 -13.16 -4.92
N CYS A 11 -5.82 -13.73 -5.92
CA CYS A 11 -4.37 -13.94 -5.89
C CYS A 11 -3.60 -12.63 -5.73
N LEU A 12 -4.04 -11.54 -6.38
CA LEU A 12 -3.44 -10.22 -6.22
C LEU A 12 -3.55 -9.71 -4.78
N ARG A 13 -4.71 -9.90 -4.13
CA ARG A 13 -4.91 -9.51 -2.72
C ARG A 13 -4.04 -10.32 -1.77
N MET A 14 -3.92 -11.64 -2.00
CA MET A 14 -3.04 -12.51 -1.20
C MET A 14 -1.57 -12.18 -1.38
N ALA A 15 -1.12 -11.89 -2.61
CA ALA A 15 0.25 -11.49 -2.87
C ALA A 15 0.60 -10.15 -2.20
N VAL A 16 -0.32 -9.18 -2.22
CA VAL A 16 -0.14 -7.89 -1.53
C VAL A 16 -0.12 -8.08 0.00
N ALA A 17 -1.02 -8.90 0.54
CA ALA A 17 -1.03 -9.20 1.97
C ALA A 17 0.26 -9.93 2.42
N ASN A 18 0.75 -10.88 1.62
CA ASN A 18 1.98 -11.62 1.90
C ASN A 18 3.21 -10.72 1.79
N ALA A 19 3.30 -9.91 0.73
CA ALA A 19 4.39 -8.95 0.56
C ALA A 19 4.43 -7.93 1.70
N LEU A 20 3.28 -7.41 2.15
CA LEU A 20 3.18 -6.50 3.30
C LEU A 20 3.54 -7.20 4.62
N SER A 21 3.19 -8.48 4.77
CA SER A 21 3.57 -9.29 5.94
C SER A 21 5.09 -9.51 5.98
N GLU A 22 5.70 -9.85 4.85
CA GLU A 22 7.14 -10.11 4.73
C GLU A 22 7.99 -8.83 4.86
N THR A 23 7.55 -7.70 4.27
CA THR A 23 8.33 -6.46 4.32
C THR A 23 8.17 -5.65 5.61
N CYS A 24 7.02 -5.74 6.30
CA CYS A 24 6.78 -4.93 7.49
C CYS A 24 6.79 -5.72 8.81
N HIS A 25 6.90 -7.06 8.80
CA HIS A 25 6.70 -7.90 10.01
C HIS A 25 5.47 -7.45 10.83
N ALA A 26 4.42 -7.01 10.14
CA ALA A 26 3.26 -6.36 10.74
C ALA A 26 2.11 -7.36 10.79
N PRO A 27 1.95 -8.14 11.88
CA PRO A 27 1.16 -9.36 11.86
C PRO A 27 -0.33 -9.11 12.12
N SER A 28 -0.78 -7.85 12.12
CA SER A 28 -2.19 -7.55 12.39
C SER A 28 -2.74 -6.40 11.55
N GLN A 29 -3.98 -6.58 11.10
CA GLN A 29 -4.82 -5.54 10.51
C GLN A 29 -4.89 -4.29 11.40
N TYR A 30 -4.72 -4.46 12.71
CA TYR A 30 -4.58 -3.39 13.69
C TYR A 30 -3.31 -2.54 13.47
N LEU A 31 -2.15 -3.15 13.24
CA LEU A 31 -0.91 -2.42 13.01
C LEU A 31 -0.95 -1.65 11.68
N GLN A 32 -1.51 -2.25 10.62
CA GLN A 32 -1.71 -1.56 9.34
C GLN A 32 -2.63 -0.35 9.48
N THR A 33 -3.73 -0.50 10.22
CA THR A 33 -4.66 0.61 10.52
C THR A 33 -3.98 1.72 11.33
N ARG A 34 -3.16 1.35 12.34
CA ARG A 34 -2.41 2.33 13.14
C ARG A 34 -1.39 3.10 12.30
N VAL A 35 -0.66 2.42 11.42
CA VAL A 35 0.29 3.05 10.50
C VAL A 35 -0.44 3.98 9.53
N ALA A 36 -1.56 3.53 8.95
CA ALA A 36 -2.38 4.37 8.08
C ALA A 36 -2.86 5.63 8.81
N HIS A 37 -3.39 5.51 10.02
CA HIS A 37 -3.77 6.67 10.85
C HIS A 37 -2.59 7.59 11.19
N ALA A 38 -1.40 7.04 11.47
CA ALA A 38 -0.21 7.85 11.70
C ALA A 38 0.20 8.63 10.44
N LEU A 39 0.10 8.03 9.27
CA LEU A 39 0.37 8.68 7.99
C LEU A 39 -0.70 9.73 7.62
N VAL A 40 -1.96 9.53 8.04
CA VAL A 40 -3.02 10.54 7.94
C VAL A 40 -2.70 11.74 8.83
N LYS A 41 -2.28 11.54 10.09
CA LYS A 41 -1.86 12.63 10.99
C LYS A 41 -0.68 13.44 10.42
N ARG A 42 0.18 12.80 9.63
CA ARG A 42 1.31 13.44 8.93
C ARG A 42 0.94 14.07 7.59
N GLY A 43 -0.33 14.03 7.19
CA GLY A 43 -0.81 14.58 5.91
C GLY A 43 -0.34 13.83 4.66
N ILE A 44 0.22 12.62 4.83
CA ILE A 44 0.71 11.78 3.72
C ILE A 44 -0.44 11.01 3.08
N LEU A 45 -1.36 10.51 3.91
CA LEU A 45 -2.58 9.83 3.48
C LEU A 45 -3.81 10.67 3.84
N THR A 46 -4.90 10.46 3.11
CA THR A 46 -6.25 10.90 3.46
C THR A 46 -7.16 9.68 3.54
N GLN A 47 -8.09 9.67 4.48
CA GLN A 47 -9.07 8.60 4.61
C GLN A 47 -10.26 8.89 3.71
N VAL A 48 -10.50 8.02 2.72
CA VAL A 48 -11.64 8.11 1.81
C VAL A 48 -12.81 7.21 2.23
N SER A 49 -12.54 6.16 3.00
CA SER A 49 -13.58 5.34 3.64
C SER A 49 -13.04 4.69 4.93
N PRO A 50 -13.90 4.06 5.77
CA PRO A 50 -13.48 3.45 7.03
C PRO A 50 -12.29 2.47 6.90
N PHE A 51 -12.13 1.86 5.74
CA PHE A 51 -11.07 0.88 5.45
C PHE A 51 -10.25 1.24 4.20
N SER A 52 -10.33 2.48 3.71
CA SER A 52 -9.63 2.91 2.49
C SER A 52 -8.94 4.25 2.69
N PHE A 53 -7.69 4.31 2.22
CA PHE A 53 -6.81 5.47 2.32
C PHE A 53 -6.20 5.77 0.96
N GLU A 54 -6.03 7.06 0.65
CA GLU A 54 -5.39 7.54 -0.56
C GLU A 54 -4.24 8.46 -0.23
N PHE A 55 -3.22 8.52 -1.10
CA PHE A 55 -2.15 9.50 -0.94
C PHE A 55 -2.65 10.91 -1.23
N THR A 56 -2.21 11.85 -0.40
CA THR A 56 -2.35 13.28 -0.72
C THR A 56 -1.36 13.67 -1.82
N SER A 57 -1.49 14.87 -2.38
CA SER A 57 -0.50 15.41 -3.34
C SER A 57 0.90 15.46 -2.73
N TYR A 58 1.00 15.82 -1.44
CA TYR A 58 2.25 15.76 -0.67
C TYR A 58 2.75 14.32 -0.49
N GLY A 59 1.87 13.39 -0.08
CA GLY A 59 2.24 11.99 0.12
C GLY A 59 2.77 11.32 -1.15
N ARG A 60 2.19 11.64 -2.32
CA ARG A 60 2.71 11.18 -3.61
C ARG A 60 4.13 11.68 -3.90
N GLN A 61 4.43 12.93 -3.59
CA GLN A 61 5.78 13.49 -3.76
C GLN A 61 6.77 12.87 -2.78
N PHE A 62 6.37 12.70 -1.51
CA PHE A 62 7.16 12.06 -0.47
C PHE A 62 7.58 10.64 -0.87
N VAL A 63 6.64 9.82 -1.35
CA VAL A 63 6.93 8.45 -1.80
C VAL A 63 7.81 8.44 -3.05
N ARG A 64 7.59 9.35 -3.99
CA ARG A 64 8.47 9.50 -5.17
C ARG A 64 9.91 9.86 -4.81
N GLY A 65 10.14 10.59 -3.72
CA GLY A 65 11.48 10.89 -3.22
C GLY A 65 12.14 9.73 -2.48
N LEU A 66 11.35 8.80 -1.94
CA LEU A 66 11.83 7.60 -1.25
C LEU A 66 12.09 6.42 -2.18
N LEU A 67 11.34 6.31 -3.28
CA LEU A 67 11.63 5.32 -4.31
C LEU A 67 12.98 5.67 -4.93
N PRO A 68 13.95 4.74 -4.96
CA PRO A 68 15.16 4.96 -5.73
C PRO A 68 14.74 5.32 -7.15
N LYS A 69 15.40 6.32 -7.74
CA LYS A 69 15.24 6.60 -9.17
C LYS A 69 15.73 5.36 -9.91
N THR A 70 14.87 4.37 -10.10
CA THR A 70 15.14 3.25 -10.99
C THR A 70 15.28 3.90 -12.36
N GLU A 71 16.53 4.03 -12.82
CA GLU A 71 16.85 4.47 -14.17
C GLU A 71 16.03 3.62 -15.12
N VAL A 72 15.05 4.24 -15.76
CA VAL A 72 14.38 3.68 -16.92
C VAL A 72 15.42 3.74 -18.05
N THR A 73 16.25 2.70 -18.15
CA THR A 73 17.00 2.42 -19.37
C THR A 73 15.99 2.34 -20.52
N ARG A 74 16.18 3.24 -21.48
CA ARG A 74 15.41 3.43 -22.72
C ARG A 74 15.28 2.16 -23.54
#